data_AF-A0A7W1P0Y1-F1
#
_entry.id   AF-A0A7W1P0Y1-F1
#
_cell.length_a   1.000
_cell.length_b   1.000
_cell.length_c   1.000
_cell.angle_alpha   90.00
_cell.angle_beta   90.00
_cell.angle_gamma   90.00
#
_symmetry.space_group_name_H-M   'P 1'
#
loop_
_entity.id
_entity.type
_entity.pdbx_description
1 polymer ?
#
loop_
_entity_poly.entity_id
_entity_poly.type
_entity_poly.pdbx_seq_one_letter_code
_entity_poly.pdbx_strand_id
1 'polypeptide(L)'
;MFHRVLAFALLVIAAQQLVRGQEVTIGGRLPNTKIAPPAAVRSAWLDLRQSTTGRPGPQSAPEWVKRITMLPQPGVEGVGEKTIFRIELAQSPSDLELLMFRLFFDDKPDRRPRLLASDNSGGRVFQTTPLGVGLGLATSETVIVPAADVSTVDVEVPGDGRTIRGAYLNWMTSSEVLRPVNADQRYVIGETFDAGAPLRAPAQDVENFGTVTATLAAETIAIGPTVQQGAAFQFPLEAQPLTALLTFEISSAYIDSPPQVYVNRENLGPASLPLPELADPAYRGEMRPLVRQMRFQYTGWLRAQKLLPASSLRPGPNDIVVIAGAGTPASAIRATQIQLKYVWEKFDYELIPGR
;
A
#
# COMPACT_ATOMS: atom_id res chain seq x y z
N MET A 1 -28.58 54.05 11.08
CA MET A 1 -27.21 53.60 11.47
C MET A 1 -27.20 52.61 12.63
N PHE A 2 -28.07 52.74 13.64
CA PHE A 2 -28.10 51.85 14.82
C PHE A 2 -28.33 50.35 14.53
N HIS A 3 -29.09 49.98 13.51
CA HIS A 3 -29.37 48.56 13.20
C HIS A 3 -28.18 47.81 12.59
N ARG A 4 -27.26 48.52 11.91
CA ARG A 4 -26.04 47.91 11.34
C ARG A 4 -24.98 47.66 12.41
N VAL A 5 -24.93 48.50 13.43
CA VAL A 5 -24.02 48.33 14.58
C VAL A 5 -24.47 47.17 15.48
N LEU A 6 -25.79 47.02 15.68
CA LEU A 6 -26.33 45.91 16.47
C LEU A 6 -26.14 44.54 15.78
N ALA A 7 -26.31 44.49 14.45
CA ALA A 7 -26.06 43.27 13.68
C ALA A 7 -24.58 42.86 13.69
N PHE A 8 -23.66 43.84 13.62
CA PHE A 8 -22.22 43.57 13.69
C PHE A 8 -21.79 43.12 15.09
N ALA A 9 -22.37 43.70 16.15
CA ALA A 9 -22.11 43.28 17.53
C ALA A 9 -22.58 41.84 17.80
N LEU A 10 -23.76 41.44 17.29
CA LEU A 10 -24.26 40.07 17.42
C LEU A 10 -23.41 39.05 16.67
N LEU A 11 -22.86 39.41 15.51
CA LEU A 11 -22.02 38.52 14.69
C LEU A 11 -20.63 38.31 15.31
N VAL A 12 -20.07 39.33 15.96
CA VAL A 12 -18.82 39.21 16.73
C VAL A 12 -19.01 38.36 18.00
N ILE A 13 -20.15 38.46 18.68
CA ILE A 13 -20.47 37.61 19.84
C ILE A 13 -20.67 36.15 19.40
N ALA A 14 -21.35 35.90 18.27
CA ALA A 14 -21.52 34.55 17.72
C ALA A 14 -20.18 33.93 17.26
N ALA A 15 -19.28 34.72 16.66
CA ALA A 15 -17.95 34.26 16.26
C ALA A 15 -17.04 33.95 17.45
N GLN A 16 -17.19 34.63 18.59
CA GLN A 16 -16.44 34.33 19.81
C GLN A 16 -16.95 33.08 20.56
N GLN A 17 -18.19 32.64 20.30
CA GLN A 17 -18.70 31.38 20.85
C GLN A 17 -18.28 30.13 20.07
N LEU A 18 -17.84 30.27 18.81
CA LEU A 18 -17.31 29.17 17.99
C LEU A 18 -15.81 28.87 18.22
N VAL A 19 -15.08 29.74 18.93
CA VAL A 19 -13.63 29.58 19.21
C VAL A 19 -13.35 29.08 20.64
N ARG A 20 -14.38 28.82 21.45
CA ARG A 20 -14.21 28.04 22.67
C ARG A 20 -14.31 26.56 22.32
N GLY A 21 -13.15 25.91 22.18
CA GLY A 21 -13.07 24.46 22.20
C GLY A 21 -13.88 23.91 23.38
N GLN A 22 -14.56 22.79 23.16
CA GLN A 22 -15.24 22.08 24.23
C GLN A 22 -14.21 21.60 25.26
N GLU A 23 -13.93 22.42 26.27
CA GLU A 23 -13.43 21.91 27.54
C GLU A 23 -14.58 21.19 28.21
N VAL A 24 -14.64 19.87 28.02
CA VAL A 24 -15.46 19.00 28.84
C VAL A 24 -14.89 19.05 30.25
N THR A 25 -15.43 19.92 31.10
CA THR A 25 -15.13 19.91 32.53
C THR A 25 -15.91 18.76 33.15
N ILE A 26 -15.30 17.59 33.31
CA ILE A 26 -15.91 16.49 34.06
C ILE A 26 -15.89 16.89 35.54
N GLY A 27 -17.00 17.44 36.03
CA GLY A 27 -17.26 17.73 37.45
C GLY A 27 -17.50 16.47 38.30
N GLY A 28 -16.72 15.42 38.06
CA GLY A 28 -16.80 14.15 38.76
C GLY A 28 -15.42 13.72 39.20
N ARG A 29 -15.30 13.35 40.48
CA ARG A 29 -14.08 12.83 41.12
C ARG A 29 -13.48 11.73 40.23
N LEU A 30 -12.37 12.02 39.54
CA LEU A 30 -11.67 11.07 38.68
C LEU A 30 -11.33 9.83 39.52
N PRO A 31 -11.73 8.61 39.10
CA PRO A 31 -11.19 7.41 39.71
C PRO A 31 -9.67 7.47 39.53
N ASN A 32 -8.93 7.25 40.62
CA ASN A 32 -7.47 7.16 40.63
C ASN A 32 -7.04 5.95 39.79
N THR A 33 -7.11 6.12 38.48
CA THR A 33 -6.62 5.17 37.51
C THR A 33 -5.12 5.41 37.49
N LYS A 34 -4.38 4.51 38.13
CA LYS A 34 -2.96 4.34 37.84
C LYS A 34 -2.86 4.29 36.32
N ILE A 35 -2.29 5.33 35.72
CA ILE A 35 -1.96 5.35 34.30
C ILE A 35 -1.07 4.13 34.11
N ALA A 36 -1.58 3.11 33.40
CA ALA A 36 -0.76 1.99 33.02
C ALA A 36 0.48 2.54 32.31
N PRO A 37 1.69 2.03 32.58
CA PRO A 37 2.87 2.47 31.86
C PRO A 37 2.57 2.43 30.35
N PRO A 38 3.01 3.45 29.58
CA PRO A 38 2.75 3.49 28.15
C PRO A 38 3.23 2.17 27.54
N ALA A 39 2.37 1.56 26.71
CA ALA A 39 2.73 0.35 25.99
C ALA A 39 4.07 0.57 25.28
N ALA A 40 4.97 -0.41 25.36
CA ALA A 40 6.28 -0.30 24.72
C ALA A 40 6.11 0.03 23.23
N VAL A 41 6.92 0.94 22.71
CA VAL A 41 6.86 1.31 21.28
C VAL A 41 7.32 0.12 20.44
N ARG A 42 6.39 -0.52 19.74
CA ARG A 42 6.63 -1.75 18.97
C ARG A 42 7.09 -1.51 17.53
N SER A 43 6.95 -0.28 17.03
CA SER A 43 7.30 0.10 15.66
C SER A 43 8.42 1.12 15.56
N ALA A 44 9.22 1.06 14.49
CA ALA A 44 10.29 2.00 14.20
C ALA A 44 10.33 2.38 12.72
N TRP A 45 10.51 3.67 12.43
CA TRP A 45 10.90 4.16 11.11
C TRP A 45 12.39 4.43 11.08
N LEU A 46 13.09 3.87 10.09
CA LEU A 46 14.53 4.01 9.91
C LEU A 46 14.85 4.70 8.58
N ASP A 47 15.55 5.84 8.61
CA ASP A 47 16.03 6.54 7.42
C ASP A 47 17.44 6.06 7.05
N LEU A 48 17.48 5.03 6.22
CA LEU A 48 18.72 4.36 5.82
C LEU A 48 19.60 5.24 4.90
N ARG A 49 19.09 6.36 4.36
CA ARG A 49 19.90 7.31 3.57
C ARG A 49 20.90 8.05 4.43
N GLN A 50 20.59 8.32 5.70
CA GLN A 50 21.51 9.02 6.61
C GLN A 50 22.78 8.22 6.87
N SER A 51 22.71 6.89 6.77
CA SER A 51 23.87 6.01 6.89
C SER A 51 24.84 6.13 5.69
N THR A 52 24.41 6.71 4.56
CA THR A 52 25.25 6.89 3.35
C THR A 52 26.18 8.10 3.39
N THR A 53 25.90 9.11 4.22
CA THR A 53 26.63 10.39 4.23
C THR A 53 27.78 10.45 5.24
N GLY A 54 28.11 9.34 5.90
CA GLY A 54 29.27 9.24 6.81
C GLY A 54 29.15 10.05 8.11
N ARG A 55 28.02 10.72 8.34
CA ARG A 55 27.64 11.33 9.63
C ARG A 55 26.27 10.80 10.01
N PRO A 56 26.16 9.82 10.93
CA PRO A 56 24.86 9.47 11.48
C PRO A 56 24.31 10.70 12.18
N GLY A 57 23.29 11.34 11.59
CA GLY A 57 22.45 12.25 12.34
C GLY A 57 21.78 11.47 13.48
N PRO A 58 21.37 12.13 14.57
CA PRO A 58 20.56 11.48 15.58
C PRO A 58 19.22 11.07 14.94
N GLN A 59 19.10 9.79 14.60
CA GLN A 59 17.82 9.21 14.21
C GLN A 59 17.11 8.76 15.48
N SER A 60 15.89 9.24 15.70
CA SER A 60 15.04 8.73 16.78
C SER A 60 14.61 7.31 16.42
N ALA A 61 15.02 6.34 17.23
CA ALA A 61 14.58 4.96 17.14
C ALA A 61 14.27 4.44 18.56
N PRO A 62 13.33 3.49 18.71
CA PRO A 62 13.10 2.83 19.99
C PRO A 62 14.37 2.11 20.48
N GLU A 63 14.49 1.91 21.80
CA GLU A 63 15.66 1.27 22.43
C GLU A 63 15.95 -0.15 21.93
N TRP A 64 14.93 -0.85 21.40
CA TRP A 64 15.12 -2.17 20.81
C TRP A 64 15.83 -2.13 19.44
N VAL A 65 15.98 -0.97 18.81
CA VAL A 65 16.88 -0.77 17.66
C VAL A 65 18.23 -0.30 18.22
N LYS A 66 19.16 -1.23 18.43
CA LYS A 66 20.44 -0.95 19.09
C LYS A 66 21.36 -0.09 18.23
N ARG A 67 21.45 -0.42 16.93
CA ARG A 67 22.42 0.21 16.03
C ARG A 67 22.05 0.00 14.57
N ILE A 68 22.39 0.99 13.73
CA ILE A 68 22.30 0.91 12.27
C ILE A 68 23.67 1.25 11.70
N THR A 69 24.23 0.37 10.88
CA THR A 69 25.55 0.57 10.25
C THR A 69 25.47 0.28 8.76
N MET A 70 26.07 1.15 7.94
CA MET A 70 26.26 0.89 6.52
C MET A 70 27.68 0.35 6.30
N LEU A 71 27.76 -0.83 5.68
CA LEU A 71 29.00 -1.56 5.43
C LEU A 71 29.17 -1.72 3.91
N PRO A 72 29.98 -0.87 3.25
CA PRO A 72 30.35 -1.10 1.85
C PRO A 72 31.24 -2.34 1.76
N GLN A 73 30.97 -3.21 0.80
CA GLN A 73 31.78 -4.39 0.50
C GLN A 73 32.28 -4.31 -0.95
N PRO A 74 33.60 -4.18 -1.16
CA PRO A 74 34.16 -4.16 -2.50
C PRO A 74 33.88 -5.49 -3.21
N GLY A 75 33.67 -5.42 -4.53
CA GLY A 75 33.48 -6.62 -5.34
C GLY A 75 34.72 -7.51 -5.29
N VAL A 76 34.50 -8.82 -5.23
CA VAL A 76 35.53 -9.85 -5.43
C VAL A 76 35.30 -10.45 -6.82
N GLU A 77 36.32 -11.00 -7.49
CA GLU A 77 36.17 -11.53 -8.85
C GLU A 77 34.88 -12.34 -9.06
N GLY A 78 34.03 -11.89 -9.99
CA GLY A 78 32.73 -12.50 -10.31
C GLY A 78 31.54 -12.06 -9.45
N VAL A 79 31.76 -11.33 -8.36
CA VAL A 79 30.72 -10.77 -7.47
C VAL A 79 30.86 -9.25 -7.46
N GLY A 80 29.84 -8.57 -8.00
CA GLY A 80 29.80 -7.10 -8.00
C GLY A 80 29.87 -6.50 -6.61
N GLU A 81 30.27 -5.23 -6.51
CA GLU A 81 30.21 -4.46 -5.27
C GLU A 81 28.81 -4.51 -4.65
N LYS A 82 28.76 -4.50 -3.31
CA LYS A 82 27.48 -4.42 -2.58
C LYS A 82 27.61 -3.56 -1.33
N THR A 83 26.50 -2.98 -0.91
CA THR A 83 26.36 -2.27 0.36
C THR A 83 25.42 -3.05 1.25
N ILE A 84 25.77 -3.20 2.53
CA ILE A 84 24.93 -3.83 3.55
C ILE A 84 24.48 -2.76 4.54
N PHE A 85 23.17 -2.63 4.75
CA PHE A 85 22.62 -1.89 5.88
C PHE A 85 22.32 -2.89 6.99
N ARG A 86 23.17 -2.91 8.02
CA ARG A 86 23.03 -3.76 9.19
C ARG A 86 22.21 -3.06 10.27
N ILE A 87 21.12 -3.69 10.69
CA ILE A 87 20.24 -3.21 11.75
C ILE A 87 20.33 -4.22 12.90
N GLU A 88 20.91 -3.79 14.02
CA GLU A 88 21.04 -4.59 15.24
C GLU A 88 19.85 -4.35 16.15
N LEU A 89 19.25 -5.45 16.61
CA LEU A 89 18.02 -5.48 17.39
C LEU A 89 18.29 -6.00 18.81
N ALA A 90 17.52 -5.50 19.76
CA ALA A 90 17.31 -6.19 21.03
C ALA A 90 16.44 -7.42 20.81
N GLN A 91 16.53 -8.36 21.75
CA GLN A 91 15.69 -9.55 21.71
C GLN A 91 14.22 -9.13 21.71
N SER A 92 13.42 -9.84 20.91
CA SER A 92 11.98 -9.59 20.86
C SER A 92 11.37 -9.72 22.26
N PRO A 93 10.39 -8.88 22.64
CA PRO A 93 9.56 -9.14 23.80
C PRO A 93 8.93 -10.54 23.73
N SER A 94 8.77 -11.21 24.88
CA SER A 94 8.47 -12.65 24.98
C SER A 94 7.13 -13.09 24.35
N ASP A 95 6.24 -12.16 24.04
CA ASP A 95 4.94 -12.37 23.42
C ASP A 95 4.91 -12.04 21.91
N LEU A 96 5.98 -11.47 21.37
CA LEU A 96 6.06 -11.00 19.98
C LEU A 96 6.91 -11.95 19.15
N GLU A 97 6.23 -12.77 18.37
CA GLU A 97 6.83 -13.88 17.63
C GLU A 97 7.30 -13.49 16.23
N LEU A 98 6.92 -12.31 15.73
CA LEU A 98 7.17 -11.89 14.35
C LEU A 98 7.67 -10.45 14.26
N LEU A 99 8.54 -10.20 13.28
CA LEU A 99 8.96 -8.86 12.88
C LEU A 99 8.43 -8.59 11.48
N MET A 100 7.49 -7.65 11.37
CA MET A 100 7.16 -7.07 10.07
C MET A 100 8.26 -6.09 9.69
N PHE A 101 8.89 -6.32 8.54
CA PHE A 101 9.91 -5.46 7.96
C PHE A 101 9.45 -4.99 6.59
N ARG A 102 9.21 -3.68 6.44
CA ARG A 102 8.88 -3.06 5.15
C ARG A 102 10.05 -2.23 4.65
N LEU A 103 10.62 -2.60 3.52
CA LEU A 103 11.74 -1.89 2.90
C LEU A 103 11.24 -0.90 1.85
N PHE A 104 11.80 0.30 1.81
CA PHE A 104 11.48 1.35 0.84
C PHE A 104 12.68 1.60 -0.06
N PHE A 105 12.54 1.34 -1.36
CA PHE A 105 13.65 1.40 -2.31
C PHE A 105 13.20 1.76 -3.74
N ASP A 106 14.14 2.21 -4.56
CA ASP A 106 13.94 2.40 -5.99
C ASP A 106 14.25 1.07 -6.69
N ASP A 107 13.23 0.45 -7.29
CA ASP A 107 13.24 -0.93 -7.80
C ASP A 107 13.98 -1.06 -9.13
N LYS A 108 15.31 -0.87 -9.12
CA LYS A 108 16.14 -1.01 -10.32
C LYS A 108 16.43 -2.48 -10.63
N PRO A 109 16.32 -2.93 -11.90
CA PRO A 109 16.54 -4.34 -12.29
C PRO A 109 17.82 -4.98 -11.76
N ASP A 110 18.92 -4.22 -11.77
CA ASP A 110 20.29 -4.62 -11.44
C ASP A 110 20.68 -4.37 -9.97
N ARG A 111 19.83 -3.68 -9.20
CA ARG A 111 20.12 -3.27 -7.81
C ARG A 111 19.04 -3.65 -6.82
N ARG A 112 18.40 -4.80 -7.05
CA ARG A 112 17.33 -5.32 -6.20
C ARG A 112 17.87 -5.79 -4.85
N PRO A 113 17.35 -5.28 -3.72
CA PRO A 113 17.86 -5.61 -2.40
C PRO A 113 17.40 -6.99 -1.94
N ARG A 114 18.07 -7.54 -0.93
CA ARG A 114 17.68 -8.77 -0.22
C ARG A 114 17.72 -8.53 1.27
N LEU A 115 16.86 -9.22 2.02
CA LEU A 115 16.85 -9.19 3.47
C LEU A 115 17.40 -10.51 4.00
N LEU A 116 18.34 -10.41 4.93
CA LEU A 116 18.88 -11.53 5.68
C LEU A 116 18.69 -11.25 7.17
N ALA A 117 18.17 -12.22 7.92
CA ALA A 117 18.10 -12.13 9.37
C ALA A 117 18.99 -13.20 10.01
N SER A 118 19.68 -12.80 11.07
CA SER A 118 20.59 -13.69 11.81
C SER A 118 20.31 -13.64 13.31
N ASP A 119 20.66 -14.72 13.99
CA ASP A 119 20.56 -14.85 15.44
C ASP A 119 21.77 -14.25 16.18
N ASN A 120 21.81 -14.36 17.51
CA ASN A 120 22.92 -13.85 18.33
C ASN A 120 24.26 -14.58 18.10
N SER A 121 24.24 -15.79 17.53
CA SER A 121 25.45 -16.54 17.14
C SER A 121 25.99 -16.12 15.77
N GLY A 122 25.23 -15.31 15.03
CA GLY A 122 25.49 -14.97 13.62
C GLY A 122 24.98 -16.02 12.64
N GLY A 123 24.23 -17.03 13.12
CA GLY A 123 23.56 -18.02 12.30
C GLY A 123 22.42 -17.38 11.51
N ARG A 124 22.31 -17.67 10.21
CA ARG A 124 21.22 -17.16 9.38
C ARG A 124 19.93 -17.92 9.70
N VAL A 125 18.90 -17.18 10.10
CA VAL A 125 17.58 -17.74 10.43
C VAL A 125 16.54 -17.46 9.35
N PHE A 126 16.78 -16.46 8.51
CA PHE A 126 15.85 -16.07 7.45
C PHE A 126 16.58 -15.37 6.29
N GLN A 127 16.11 -15.59 5.06
CA GLN A 127 16.63 -14.91 3.88
C GLN A 127 15.54 -14.80 2.81
N THR A 128 15.46 -13.64 2.16
CA THR A 128 14.57 -13.43 1.00
C THR A 128 15.30 -13.69 -0.32
N THR A 129 14.50 -13.93 -1.37
CA THR A 129 14.92 -13.63 -2.75
C THR A 129 15.12 -12.12 -2.93
N PRO A 130 15.72 -11.66 -4.06
CA PRO A 130 15.66 -10.24 -4.42
C PRO A 130 14.24 -9.70 -4.29
N LEU A 131 14.09 -8.60 -3.56
CA LEU A 131 12.85 -7.85 -3.43
C LEU A 131 12.67 -6.97 -4.67
N GLY A 132 11.41 -6.71 -5.02
CA GLY A 132 11.05 -5.97 -6.23
C GLY A 132 11.15 -6.79 -7.51
N VAL A 133 10.62 -6.21 -8.58
CA VAL A 133 10.50 -6.85 -9.91
C VAL A 133 11.29 -6.10 -11.00
N GLY A 134 12.05 -5.06 -10.62
CA GLY A 134 12.90 -4.29 -11.52
C GLY A 134 12.17 -3.25 -12.36
N LEU A 135 11.10 -2.63 -11.85
CA LEU A 135 10.27 -1.71 -12.65
C LEU A 135 10.87 -0.31 -12.84
N GLY A 136 11.97 0.01 -12.16
CA GLY A 136 12.51 1.36 -12.07
C GLY A 136 11.62 2.32 -11.29
N LEU A 137 10.69 1.80 -10.48
CA LEU A 137 9.73 2.59 -9.71
C LEU A 137 10.11 2.70 -8.23
N ALA A 138 9.68 3.78 -7.60
CA ALA A 138 9.69 3.89 -6.15
C ALA A 138 8.72 2.86 -5.55
N THR A 139 9.29 1.89 -4.84
CA THR A 139 8.57 0.70 -4.34
C THR A 139 8.76 0.55 -2.84
N SER A 140 7.83 -0.15 -2.20
CA SER A 140 7.92 -0.67 -0.86
C SER A 140 7.45 -2.12 -0.82
N GLU A 141 8.17 -2.97 -0.11
CA GLU A 141 7.83 -4.39 0.02
C GLU A 141 7.91 -4.82 1.48
N THR A 142 6.90 -5.57 1.93
CA THR A 142 6.77 -6.05 3.31
C THR A 142 7.16 -7.52 3.37
N VAL A 143 7.99 -7.84 4.35
CA VAL A 143 8.48 -9.19 4.66
C VAL A 143 8.16 -9.48 6.12
N ILE A 144 7.66 -10.68 6.41
CA ILE A 144 7.44 -11.16 7.78
C ILE A 144 8.61 -12.06 8.15
N VAL A 145 9.38 -11.66 9.16
CA VAL A 145 10.55 -12.39 9.66
C VAL A 145 10.16 -13.08 10.97
N PRO A 146 10.38 -14.39 11.13
CA PRO A 146 10.22 -15.06 12.43
C PRO A 146 11.17 -14.46 13.48
N ALA A 147 10.64 -14.00 14.61
CA ALA A 147 11.37 -13.13 15.54
C ALA A 147 12.14 -13.83 16.66
N ALA A 148 11.87 -15.12 16.93
CA ALA A 148 12.23 -15.78 18.19
C ALA A 148 13.68 -15.55 18.63
N ASP A 149 14.62 -15.47 17.68
CA ASP A 149 16.04 -15.28 17.95
C ASP A 149 16.69 -14.17 17.10
N VAL A 150 15.93 -13.34 16.38
CA VAL A 150 16.53 -12.36 15.46
C VAL A 150 17.26 -11.28 16.24
N SER A 151 18.57 -11.22 16.04
CA SER A 151 19.46 -10.21 16.63
C SER A 151 19.83 -9.13 15.61
N THR A 152 19.84 -9.49 14.33
CA THR A 152 20.36 -8.64 13.25
C THR A 152 19.55 -8.83 11.99
N VAL A 153 19.21 -7.73 11.32
CA VAL A 153 18.65 -7.72 9.97
C VAL A 153 19.59 -6.95 9.05
N ASP A 154 20.12 -7.64 8.06
CA ASP A 154 20.97 -7.08 7.01
C ASP A 154 20.14 -6.86 5.74
N VAL A 155 20.13 -5.63 5.23
CA VAL A 155 19.64 -5.32 3.88
C VAL A 155 20.83 -5.28 2.94
N GLU A 156 20.98 -6.32 2.13
CA GLU A 156 22.03 -6.42 1.12
C GLU A 156 21.57 -5.79 -0.19
N VAL A 157 22.37 -4.88 -0.74
CA VAL A 157 22.04 -4.12 -1.95
C VAL A 157 23.20 -4.18 -2.92
N PRO A 158 23.00 -4.66 -4.15
CA PRO A 158 24.03 -4.54 -5.18
C PRO A 158 24.37 -3.06 -5.47
N GLY A 159 25.65 -2.75 -5.59
CA GLY A 159 26.15 -1.39 -5.81
C GLY A 159 26.30 -0.58 -4.51
N ASP A 160 26.15 0.74 -4.66
CA ASP A 160 26.43 1.75 -3.62
C ASP A 160 25.34 1.90 -2.54
N GLY A 161 24.24 1.15 -2.62
CA GLY A 161 23.13 1.22 -1.67
C GLY A 161 22.22 2.45 -1.80
N ARG A 162 22.47 3.35 -2.77
CA ARG A 162 21.69 4.60 -2.93
C ARG A 162 20.23 4.39 -3.34
N THR A 163 19.87 3.19 -3.79
CA THR A 163 18.49 2.83 -4.10
C THR A 163 17.63 2.65 -2.85
N ILE A 164 18.24 2.48 -1.66
CA ILE A 164 17.51 2.32 -0.40
C ILE A 164 17.16 3.68 0.19
N ARG A 165 15.89 3.83 0.59
CA ARG A 165 15.37 5.05 1.22
C ARG A 165 15.20 4.89 2.73
N GLY A 166 14.62 3.77 3.17
CA GLY A 166 14.32 3.55 4.57
C GLY A 166 13.71 2.18 4.82
N ALA A 167 13.46 1.89 6.09
CA ALA A 167 12.77 0.69 6.53
C ALA A 167 11.76 1.01 7.64
N TYR A 168 10.61 0.36 7.62
CA TYR A 168 9.65 0.37 8.71
C TYR A 168 9.62 -1.01 9.35
N LEU A 169 9.78 -1.06 10.66
CA LEU A 169 9.80 -2.30 11.43
C LEU A 169 8.66 -2.26 12.44
N ASN A 170 8.01 -3.40 12.68
CA ASN A 170 7.00 -3.55 13.72
C ASN A 170 7.04 -4.96 14.31
N TRP A 171 7.22 -5.06 15.63
CA TRP A 171 7.07 -6.33 16.33
C TRP A 171 5.59 -6.70 16.43
N MET A 172 5.25 -7.92 16.05
CA MET A 172 3.88 -8.40 15.90
C MET A 172 3.66 -9.74 16.60
N THR A 173 2.44 -9.94 17.09
CA THR A 173 1.95 -11.27 17.45
C THR A 173 1.52 -12.02 16.20
N SER A 174 1.50 -13.35 16.25
CA SER A 174 0.98 -14.18 15.15
C SER A 174 -0.48 -13.83 14.78
N SER A 175 -1.30 -13.39 15.75
CA SER A 175 -2.68 -12.94 15.51
C SER A 175 -2.80 -11.59 14.79
N GLU A 176 -1.81 -10.71 14.96
CA GLU A 176 -1.82 -9.38 14.33
C GLU A 176 -1.44 -9.43 12.85
N VAL A 177 -0.77 -10.50 12.35
CA VAL A 177 -0.48 -10.65 10.90
C VAL A 177 -1.75 -10.64 10.05
N LEU A 178 -2.86 -11.08 10.63
CA LEU A 178 -4.17 -11.10 9.97
C LEU A 178 -4.86 -9.72 9.99
N ARG A 179 -4.24 -8.69 10.59
CA ARG A 179 -4.83 -7.37 10.80
C ARG A 179 -3.86 -6.26 10.37
N PRO A 180 -4.30 -5.28 9.55
CA PRO A 180 -3.43 -4.16 9.23
C PRO A 180 -3.02 -3.39 10.50
N VAL A 181 -1.84 -2.76 10.45
CA VAL A 181 -1.31 -1.90 11.52
C VAL A 181 -2.38 -0.88 11.94
N ASN A 182 -2.65 -0.77 13.24
CA ASN A 182 -3.73 0.02 13.88
C ASN A 182 -5.17 -0.56 13.80
N ALA A 183 -5.37 -1.82 13.45
CA ALA A 183 -6.70 -2.44 13.45
C ALA A 183 -7.41 -2.42 14.82
N ASP A 184 -6.68 -2.27 15.93
CA ASP A 184 -7.23 -2.23 17.29
C ASP A 184 -8.16 -1.01 17.53
N GLN A 185 -8.14 -0.01 16.65
CA GLN A 185 -9.05 1.13 16.71
C GLN A 185 -10.29 1.00 15.81
N ARG A 186 -10.38 -0.06 15.00
CA ARG A 186 -11.59 -0.33 14.22
C ARG A 186 -12.48 -1.26 15.03
N TYR A 187 -13.72 -0.84 15.28
CA TYR A 187 -14.81 -1.80 15.47
C TYR A 187 -14.91 -2.61 14.16
N VAL A 188 -14.13 -3.68 14.06
CA VAL A 188 -14.22 -4.64 12.98
C VAL A 188 -15.47 -5.45 13.29
N ILE A 189 -16.62 -5.03 12.76
CA ILE A 189 -17.67 -6.00 12.45
C ILE A 189 -16.97 -6.99 11.51
N GLY A 190 -16.75 -8.22 11.98
CA GLY A 190 -16.12 -9.24 11.16
C GLY A 190 -16.96 -9.44 9.91
N GLU A 191 -16.50 -8.89 8.79
CA GLU A 191 -17.17 -9.05 7.51
C GLU A 191 -17.11 -10.53 7.14
N THR A 192 -18.21 -11.25 7.38
CA THR A 192 -18.30 -12.71 7.25
C THR A 192 -18.14 -13.20 5.81
N PHE A 193 -18.11 -12.27 4.84
CA PHE A 193 -18.02 -12.52 3.41
C PHE A 193 -16.88 -11.77 2.71
N ASP A 194 -15.94 -11.16 3.45
CA ASP A 194 -14.80 -10.47 2.85
C ASP A 194 -13.70 -11.45 2.42
N ALA A 195 -14.08 -12.38 1.56
CA ALA A 195 -13.14 -12.96 0.61
C ALA A 195 -13.00 -11.95 -0.52
N GLY A 196 -12.34 -10.82 -0.25
CA GLY A 196 -11.89 -9.94 -1.33
C GLY A 196 -11.24 -10.82 -2.41
N ALA A 197 -11.50 -10.54 -3.70
CA ALA A 197 -11.07 -11.37 -4.81
C ALA A 197 -9.65 -11.92 -4.59
N PRO A 198 -9.39 -13.22 -4.81
CA PRO A 198 -8.14 -13.84 -4.41
C PRO A 198 -6.93 -13.04 -4.91
N LEU A 199 -5.94 -12.81 -4.03
CA LEU A 199 -4.71 -12.06 -4.34
C LEU A 199 -3.96 -12.62 -5.55
N ARG A 200 -4.23 -13.89 -5.90
CA ARG A 200 -3.72 -14.53 -7.10
C ARG A 200 -4.88 -14.86 -8.03
N ALA A 201 -4.64 -14.57 -9.30
CA ALA A 201 -5.57 -14.88 -10.36
C ALA A 201 -5.65 -16.40 -10.58
N PRO A 202 -6.85 -16.97 -10.81
CA PRO A 202 -6.98 -18.40 -11.03
C PRO A 202 -6.28 -18.78 -12.35
N ALA A 203 -5.71 -19.98 -12.39
CA ALA A 203 -4.96 -20.46 -13.56
C ALA A 203 -5.88 -20.76 -14.76
N GLN A 204 -7.17 -20.97 -14.50
CA GLN A 204 -8.23 -21.21 -15.47
C GLN A 204 -9.46 -20.41 -15.05
N ASP A 205 -10.35 -20.15 -15.99
CA ASP A 205 -11.61 -19.48 -15.70
C ASP A 205 -12.43 -20.31 -14.72
N VAL A 206 -13.00 -19.65 -13.71
CA VAL A 206 -13.80 -20.30 -12.67
C VAL A 206 -15.22 -19.77 -12.73
N GLU A 207 -16.18 -20.68 -12.88
CA GLU A 207 -17.60 -20.36 -12.81
C GLU A 207 -18.18 -20.76 -11.46
N ASN A 208 -18.77 -19.79 -10.75
CA ASN A 208 -19.48 -20.01 -9.48
C ASN A 208 -20.74 -19.14 -9.43
N PHE A 209 -21.90 -19.77 -9.23
CA PHE A 209 -23.18 -19.07 -9.00
C PHE A 209 -23.53 -18.02 -10.08
N GLY A 210 -23.31 -18.36 -11.36
CA GLY A 210 -23.51 -17.45 -12.49
C GLY A 210 -22.45 -16.35 -12.60
N THR A 211 -21.34 -16.44 -11.89
CA THR A 211 -20.20 -15.54 -12.00
C THR A 211 -19.02 -16.28 -12.63
N VAL A 212 -18.48 -15.76 -13.73
CA VAL A 212 -17.22 -16.23 -14.32
C VAL A 212 -16.10 -15.31 -13.85
N THR A 213 -15.04 -15.86 -13.27
CA THR A 213 -13.81 -15.12 -12.92
C THR A 213 -12.70 -15.55 -13.87
N ALA A 214 -12.14 -14.60 -14.61
CA ALA A 214 -11.09 -14.83 -15.58
C ALA A 214 -9.86 -13.95 -15.29
N THR A 215 -8.68 -14.49 -15.59
CA THR A 215 -7.39 -13.79 -15.48
C THR A 215 -7.08 -13.10 -16.80
N LEU A 216 -6.96 -11.77 -16.80
CA LEU A 216 -6.54 -11.01 -17.98
C LEU A 216 -5.03 -10.92 -18.11
N ALA A 217 -4.31 -10.76 -16.99
CA ALA A 217 -2.85 -10.82 -16.93
C ALA A 217 -2.38 -11.16 -15.51
N ALA A 218 -1.47 -12.12 -15.40
CA ALA A 218 -0.86 -12.50 -14.13
C ALA A 218 0.42 -11.69 -13.86
N GLU A 219 1.11 -11.32 -14.92
CA GLU A 219 2.36 -10.58 -14.94
C GLU A 219 2.20 -9.09 -14.60
N THR A 220 3.35 -8.45 -14.36
CA THR A 220 3.41 -7.01 -14.13
C THR A 220 3.59 -6.27 -15.45
N ILE A 221 2.73 -5.30 -15.71
CA ILE A 221 2.73 -4.47 -16.92
C ILE A 221 2.98 -3.02 -16.51
N ALA A 222 4.03 -2.41 -17.05
CA ALA A 222 4.30 -0.99 -16.86
C ALA A 222 3.22 -0.16 -17.59
N ILE A 223 2.73 0.89 -16.93
CA ILE A 223 1.70 1.77 -17.49
C ILE A 223 2.07 3.25 -17.31
N GLY A 224 1.60 4.07 -18.26
CA GLY A 224 1.70 5.52 -18.24
C GLY A 224 0.33 6.20 -18.34
N PRO A 225 0.28 7.55 -18.36
CA PRO A 225 -0.96 8.31 -18.34
C PRO A 225 -1.67 8.41 -19.70
N THR A 226 -1.15 7.76 -20.75
CA THR A 226 -1.75 7.76 -22.10
C THR A 226 -2.16 6.35 -22.51
N VAL A 227 -3.14 6.25 -23.42
CA VAL A 227 -3.65 4.96 -23.92
C VAL A 227 -2.54 4.13 -24.59
N GLN A 228 -1.59 4.77 -25.27
CA GLN A 228 -0.45 4.10 -25.91
C GLN A 228 0.54 3.50 -24.89
N GLN A 229 0.54 4.04 -23.68
CA GLN A 229 1.33 3.55 -22.55
C GLN A 229 0.48 2.72 -21.59
N GLY A 230 -0.77 2.40 -21.95
CA GLY A 230 -1.67 1.60 -21.12
C GLY A 230 -1.45 0.10 -21.27
N ALA A 231 -1.99 -0.65 -20.32
CA ALA A 231 -2.13 -2.09 -20.43
C ALA A 231 -3.44 -2.42 -21.16
N ALA A 232 -3.35 -3.10 -22.29
CA ALA A 232 -4.50 -3.46 -23.13
C ALA A 232 -4.78 -4.96 -23.05
N PHE A 233 -6.05 -5.32 -22.90
CA PHE A 233 -6.52 -6.69 -22.76
C PHE A 233 -7.65 -6.93 -23.76
N GLN A 234 -7.60 -8.07 -24.44
CA GLN A 234 -8.65 -8.52 -25.35
C GLN A 234 -9.20 -9.85 -24.88
N PHE A 235 -10.53 -9.95 -24.82
CA PHE A 235 -11.19 -11.20 -24.47
C PHE A 235 -12.52 -11.32 -25.21
N PRO A 236 -12.90 -12.55 -25.61
CA PRO A 236 -14.22 -12.81 -26.15
C PRO A 236 -15.24 -12.98 -25.02
N LEU A 237 -16.51 -12.64 -25.31
CA LEU A 237 -17.66 -12.98 -24.48
C LEU A 237 -18.67 -13.79 -25.31
N GLU A 238 -19.18 -14.89 -24.76
CA GLU A 238 -20.22 -15.67 -25.43
C GLU A 238 -21.57 -14.95 -25.46
N ALA A 239 -21.89 -14.26 -24.36
CA ALA A 239 -23.09 -13.44 -24.20
C ALA A 239 -22.76 -12.16 -23.42
N GLN A 240 -23.65 -11.17 -23.49
CA GLN A 240 -23.53 -9.96 -22.71
C GLN A 240 -23.79 -10.26 -21.21
N PRO A 241 -22.86 -9.92 -20.30
CA PRO A 241 -23.09 -10.08 -18.87
C PRO A 241 -24.04 -8.99 -18.34
N LEU A 242 -24.65 -9.23 -17.18
CA LEU A 242 -25.45 -8.26 -16.43
C LEU A 242 -24.59 -7.12 -15.86
N THR A 243 -23.36 -7.44 -15.49
CA THR A 243 -22.35 -6.48 -15.03
C THR A 243 -20.98 -7.16 -15.04
N ALA A 244 -19.91 -6.37 -15.02
CA ALA A 244 -18.58 -6.89 -14.81
C ALA A 244 -17.80 -6.08 -13.77
N LEU A 245 -16.87 -6.73 -13.08
CA LEU A 245 -15.94 -6.10 -12.15
C LEU A 245 -14.51 -6.37 -12.60
N LEU A 246 -13.82 -5.31 -13.00
CA LEU A 246 -12.38 -5.33 -13.25
C LEU A 246 -11.65 -5.11 -11.91
N THR A 247 -10.72 -5.98 -11.57
CA THR A 247 -9.85 -5.85 -10.39
C THR A 247 -8.39 -5.98 -10.81
N PHE A 248 -7.51 -5.14 -10.27
CA PHE A 248 -6.07 -5.22 -10.49
C PHE A 248 -5.32 -4.63 -9.30
N GLU A 249 -4.03 -4.92 -9.19
CA GLU A 249 -3.14 -4.20 -8.28
C GLU A 249 -2.36 -3.13 -9.05
N ILE A 250 -2.13 -1.97 -8.45
CA ILE A 250 -1.36 -0.87 -9.02
C ILE A 250 -0.26 -0.42 -8.06
N SER A 251 0.94 -0.19 -8.58
CA SER A 251 2.08 0.36 -7.84
C SER A 251 2.32 1.82 -8.20
N SER A 252 2.84 2.58 -7.24
CA SER A 252 3.41 3.92 -7.49
C SER A 252 2.37 4.91 -8.07
N ALA A 253 1.09 4.73 -7.73
CA ALA A 253 0.01 5.60 -8.15
C ALA A 253 0.04 6.93 -7.38
N TYR A 254 -0.32 8.04 -8.05
CA TYR A 254 -0.66 9.27 -7.35
C TYR A 254 -2.05 9.14 -6.72
N ILE A 255 -2.13 9.50 -5.44
CA ILE A 255 -3.31 9.19 -4.61
C ILE A 255 -4.51 10.09 -4.95
N ASP A 256 -4.26 11.25 -5.54
CA ASP A 256 -5.25 12.22 -6.01
C ASP A 256 -5.67 11.98 -7.48
N SER A 257 -5.03 11.02 -8.14
CA SER A 257 -5.18 10.74 -9.57
C SER A 257 -5.28 9.23 -9.79
N PRO A 258 -6.44 8.60 -9.52
CA PRO A 258 -6.64 7.17 -9.70
C PRO A 258 -6.49 6.73 -11.17
N PRO A 259 -6.13 5.45 -11.42
CA PRO A 259 -6.03 4.91 -12.77
C PRO A 259 -7.36 4.99 -13.52
N GLN A 260 -7.30 5.18 -14.84
CA GLN A 260 -8.49 5.29 -15.69
C GLN A 260 -8.68 4.00 -16.50
N VAL A 261 -9.94 3.64 -16.74
CA VAL A 261 -10.31 2.43 -17.47
C VAL A 261 -11.09 2.80 -18.72
N TYR A 262 -10.67 2.25 -19.85
CA TYR A 262 -11.37 2.35 -21.13
C TYR A 262 -11.89 0.98 -21.52
N VAL A 263 -13.11 0.92 -22.05
CA VAL A 263 -13.72 -0.31 -22.58
C VAL A 263 -14.21 -0.03 -23.97
N ASN A 264 -13.81 -0.84 -24.95
CA ASN A 264 -14.24 -0.69 -26.35
C ASN A 264 -14.03 0.74 -26.91
N ARG A 265 -12.93 1.39 -26.49
CA ARG A 265 -12.54 2.80 -26.79
C ARG A 265 -13.35 3.89 -26.08
N GLU A 266 -14.34 3.53 -25.27
CA GLU A 266 -15.06 4.45 -24.41
C GLU A 266 -14.32 4.64 -23.08
N ASN A 267 -14.20 5.87 -22.59
CA ASN A 267 -13.63 6.16 -21.28
C ASN A 267 -14.68 5.97 -20.19
N LEU A 268 -14.52 4.96 -19.34
CA LEU A 268 -15.41 4.73 -18.20
C LEU A 268 -15.00 5.50 -16.95
N GLY A 269 -13.86 6.21 -16.98
CA GLY A 269 -13.38 7.06 -15.90
C GLY A 269 -12.52 6.31 -14.86
N PRO A 270 -12.34 6.90 -13.65
CA PRO A 270 -11.42 6.37 -12.64
C PRO A 270 -11.88 5.03 -12.08
N ALA A 271 -10.92 4.16 -11.76
CA ALA A 271 -11.12 3.03 -10.87
C ALA A 271 -11.13 3.48 -9.41
N SER A 272 -11.90 2.80 -8.58
CA SER A 272 -11.86 2.95 -7.13
C SER A 272 -10.50 2.48 -6.61
N LEU A 273 -9.84 3.35 -5.83
CA LEU A 273 -8.53 3.10 -5.25
C LEU A 273 -8.63 3.26 -3.72
N PRO A 274 -8.99 2.20 -2.97
CA PRO A 274 -8.94 2.24 -1.51
C PRO A 274 -7.53 2.54 -1.03
N LEU A 275 -7.39 3.59 -0.22
CA LEU A 275 -6.11 4.05 0.30
C LEU A 275 -5.90 3.55 1.73
N PRO A 276 -4.66 3.18 2.11
CA PRO A 276 -4.31 2.89 3.50
C PRO A 276 -4.45 4.12 4.40
N GLU A 277 -4.39 3.92 5.72
CA GLU A 277 -4.37 5.02 6.67
C GLU A 277 -3.20 5.98 6.37
N LEU A 278 -3.41 7.29 6.53
CA LEU A 278 -2.38 8.31 6.25
C LEU A 278 -1.10 8.18 7.11
N ALA A 279 -1.15 7.39 8.18
CA ALA A 279 0.01 7.02 8.99
C ALA A 279 0.91 5.97 8.32
N ASP A 280 0.48 5.32 7.22
CA ASP A 280 1.30 4.36 6.50
C ASP A 280 2.54 5.05 5.90
N PRO A 281 3.77 4.60 6.24
CA PRO A 281 5.00 5.23 5.75
C PRO A 281 5.23 5.11 4.23
N ALA A 282 4.40 4.37 3.50
CA ALA A 282 4.50 4.23 2.05
C ALA A 282 4.00 5.43 1.25
N TYR A 283 3.35 6.42 1.89
CA TYR A 283 3.11 7.72 1.28
C TYR A 283 4.43 8.47 1.07
N ARG A 284 4.74 8.76 -0.20
CA ARG A 284 5.91 9.55 -0.62
C ARG A 284 5.43 10.90 -1.13
N GLY A 285 5.82 11.96 -0.43
CA GLY A 285 5.65 13.33 -0.89
C GLY A 285 6.68 13.68 -1.97
N GLU A 286 6.23 14.20 -3.09
CA GLU A 286 7.06 14.70 -4.19
C GLU A 286 6.75 16.17 -4.45
N MET A 287 7.80 16.99 -4.50
CA MET A 287 7.72 18.39 -4.89
C MET A 287 8.50 18.57 -6.18
N ARG A 288 7.83 18.99 -7.26
CA ARG A 288 8.49 19.30 -8.53
C ARG A 288 8.89 20.77 -8.56
N PRO A 289 10.05 21.15 -9.13
CA PRO A 289 10.57 22.53 -9.03
C PRO A 289 9.62 23.64 -9.53
N LEU A 290 8.65 23.31 -10.40
CA LEU A 290 7.67 24.26 -10.95
C LEU A 290 6.25 24.11 -10.36
N VAL A 291 6.02 23.13 -9.48
CA VAL A 291 4.70 22.88 -8.87
C VAL A 291 4.77 23.25 -7.39
N ARG A 292 4.01 24.27 -6.98
CA ARG A 292 3.97 24.74 -5.58
C ARG A 292 3.26 23.78 -4.62
N GLN A 293 2.57 22.77 -5.15
CA GLN A 293 1.84 21.77 -4.38
C GLN A 293 2.60 20.45 -4.33
N MET A 294 2.73 19.90 -3.12
CA MET A 294 3.24 18.56 -2.90
C MET A 294 2.24 17.54 -3.44
N ARG A 295 2.72 16.60 -4.26
CA ARG A 295 1.93 15.45 -4.69
C ARG A 295 2.33 14.24 -3.86
N PHE A 296 1.36 13.36 -3.62
CA PHE A 296 1.62 12.14 -2.87
C PHE A 296 1.49 10.92 -3.78
N GLN A 297 2.53 10.11 -3.75
CA GLN A 297 2.57 8.81 -4.40
C GLN A 297 2.51 7.73 -3.34
N TYR A 298 1.74 6.68 -3.56
CA TYR A 298 1.79 5.50 -2.71
C TYR A 298 2.76 4.48 -3.30
N THR A 299 3.79 4.11 -2.54
CA THR A 299 4.90 3.27 -3.02
C THR A 299 4.67 1.77 -2.82
N GLY A 300 3.56 1.34 -2.22
CA GLY A 300 3.16 -0.06 -2.18
C GLY A 300 2.21 -0.44 -3.33
N TRP A 301 1.88 -1.72 -3.40
CA TRP A 301 0.81 -2.22 -4.27
C TRP A 301 -0.54 -1.95 -3.63
N LEU A 302 -1.43 -1.31 -4.37
CA LEU A 302 -2.81 -1.04 -3.99
C LEU A 302 -3.77 -1.82 -4.87
N ARG A 303 -4.80 -2.40 -4.28
CA ARG A 303 -5.89 -2.99 -5.04
C ARG A 303 -6.78 -1.88 -5.61
N ALA A 304 -7.11 -1.97 -6.88
CA ALA A 304 -8.02 -1.07 -7.57
C ALA A 304 -9.15 -1.87 -8.24
N GLN A 305 -10.33 -1.25 -8.33
CA GLN A 305 -11.53 -1.90 -8.86
C GLN A 305 -12.35 -0.97 -9.74
N LYS A 306 -12.94 -1.50 -10.80
CA LYS A 306 -13.85 -0.78 -11.68
C LYS A 306 -15.05 -1.65 -12.05
N LEU A 307 -16.25 -1.19 -11.68
CA LEU A 307 -17.48 -1.75 -12.21
C LEU A 307 -17.65 -1.32 -13.67
N LEU A 308 -17.85 -2.28 -14.56
CA LEU A 308 -18.11 -2.08 -15.97
C LEU A 308 -19.61 -2.36 -16.22
N PRO A 309 -20.38 -1.37 -16.70
CA PRO A 309 -21.78 -1.56 -16.99
C PRO A 309 -21.96 -2.53 -18.16
N ALA A 310 -23.02 -3.34 -18.15
CA ALA A 310 -23.35 -4.27 -19.23
C ALA A 310 -23.33 -3.62 -20.61
N SER A 311 -23.83 -2.38 -20.71
CA SER A 311 -23.88 -1.61 -21.96
C SER A 311 -22.52 -1.30 -22.57
N SER A 312 -21.44 -1.33 -21.77
CA SER A 312 -20.07 -1.14 -22.26
C SER A 312 -19.45 -2.42 -22.87
N LEU A 313 -20.08 -3.58 -22.64
CA LEU A 313 -19.63 -4.89 -23.09
C LEU A 313 -20.57 -5.46 -24.14
N ARG A 314 -20.05 -6.26 -25.07
CA ARG A 314 -20.83 -6.89 -26.14
C ARG A 314 -20.47 -8.37 -26.30
N PRO A 315 -21.38 -9.21 -26.82
CA PRO A 315 -21.00 -10.53 -27.31
C PRO A 315 -19.88 -10.43 -28.35
N GLY A 316 -18.96 -11.38 -28.34
CA GLY A 316 -17.76 -11.36 -29.16
C GLY A 316 -16.60 -10.58 -28.51
N PRO A 317 -15.69 -9.98 -29.30
CA PRO A 317 -14.46 -9.38 -28.79
C PRO A 317 -14.71 -8.05 -28.08
N ASN A 318 -14.11 -7.93 -26.90
CA ASN A 318 -14.05 -6.72 -26.10
C ASN A 318 -12.61 -6.32 -25.83
N ASP A 319 -12.37 -5.01 -25.79
CA ASP A 319 -11.08 -4.40 -25.45
C ASP A 319 -11.19 -3.66 -24.12
N ILE A 320 -10.26 -3.90 -23.19
CA ILE A 320 -10.08 -3.08 -21.99
C ILE A 320 -8.69 -2.45 -22.04
N VAL A 321 -8.59 -1.16 -21.71
CA VAL A 321 -7.30 -0.49 -21.50
C VAL A 321 -7.28 0.16 -20.12
N VAL A 322 -6.23 -0.12 -19.36
CA VAL A 322 -5.95 0.53 -18.07
C VAL A 322 -4.75 1.45 -18.23
N ILE A 323 -4.92 2.72 -17.85
CA ILE A 323 -3.85 3.73 -17.84
C ILE A 323 -3.65 4.29 -16.44
N ALA A 324 -2.47 4.84 -16.19
CA ALA A 324 -2.19 5.54 -14.95
C ALA A 324 -3.02 6.83 -14.89
N GLY A 325 -3.32 7.31 -13.68
CA GLY A 325 -4.04 8.57 -13.52
C GLY A 325 -3.19 9.76 -13.99
N ALA A 326 -3.88 10.86 -14.33
CA ALA A 326 -3.26 12.02 -14.95
C ALA A 326 -2.05 12.55 -14.15
N GLY A 327 -0.94 12.79 -14.85
CA GLY A 327 0.30 13.30 -14.25
C GLY A 327 1.12 12.28 -13.45
N THR A 328 0.62 11.06 -13.24
CA THR A 328 1.44 9.93 -12.74
C THR A 328 2.48 9.61 -13.81
N PRO A 329 3.78 9.82 -13.57
CA PRO A 329 4.80 9.73 -14.62
C PRO A 329 5.06 8.30 -15.07
N ALA A 330 5.04 7.36 -14.13
CA ALA A 330 5.21 5.93 -14.37
C ALA A 330 4.52 5.16 -13.24
N SER A 331 3.89 4.05 -13.60
CA SER A 331 3.21 3.14 -12.69
C SER A 331 3.26 1.73 -13.31
N ALA A 332 2.75 0.74 -12.58
CA ALA A 332 2.62 -0.61 -13.10
C ALA A 332 1.38 -1.26 -12.50
N ILE A 333 0.77 -2.16 -13.26
CA ILE A 333 -0.31 -3.01 -12.76
C ILE A 333 0.08 -4.48 -12.81
N ARG A 334 -0.59 -5.30 -11.99
CA ARG A 334 -0.45 -6.76 -12.02
C ARG A 334 -1.73 -7.44 -11.54
N ALA A 335 -1.77 -8.76 -11.65
CA ALA A 335 -2.86 -9.61 -11.16
C ALA A 335 -4.24 -9.09 -11.65
N THR A 336 -4.31 -8.76 -12.94
CA THR A 336 -5.51 -8.17 -13.55
C THR A 336 -6.53 -9.27 -13.82
N GLN A 337 -7.74 -9.07 -13.31
CA GLN A 337 -8.84 -10.03 -13.36
C GLN A 337 -10.13 -9.34 -13.77
N ILE A 338 -11.02 -10.10 -14.40
CA ILE A 338 -12.39 -9.69 -14.66
C ILE A 338 -13.35 -10.72 -14.07
N GLN A 339 -14.37 -10.23 -13.37
CA GLN A 339 -15.52 -11.03 -12.97
C GLN A 339 -16.72 -10.62 -13.80
N LEU A 340 -17.43 -11.60 -14.36
CA LEU A 340 -18.58 -11.40 -15.24
C LEU A 340 -19.78 -12.04 -14.57
N LYS A 341 -20.85 -11.27 -14.33
CA LYS A 341 -22.09 -11.80 -13.78
C LYS A 341 -23.09 -12.07 -14.88
N TYR A 342 -23.57 -13.31 -14.98
CA TYR A 342 -24.62 -13.74 -15.90
C TYR A 342 -25.92 -14.04 -15.16
N VAL A 343 -27.00 -14.10 -15.94
CA VAL A 343 -28.28 -14.64 -15.45
C VAL A 343 -28.05 -16.09 -15.05
N TRP A 344 -28.58 -16.47 -13.89
CA TRP A 344 -28.52 -17.83 -13.38
C TRP A 344 -29.88 -18.20 -12.81
N GLU A 345 -30.24 -19.48 -12.89
CA GLU A 345 -31.57 -20.00 -12.51
C GLU A 345 -31.99 -19.65 -11.07
N LYS A 346 -31.02 -19.48 -10.17
CA LYS A 346 -31.25 -19.15 -8.75
C LYS A 346 -30.97 -17.67 -8.42
N PHE A 347 -30.82 -16.84 -9.45
CA PHE A 347 -30.60 -15.41 -9.25
C PHE A 347 -31.93 -14.75 -8.83
N ASP A 348 -31.89 -13.95 -7.77
CA ASP A 348 -33.04 -13.18 -7.31
C ASP A 348 -33.09 -11.88 -8.12
N TYR A 349 -34.03 -11.79 -9.08
CA TYR A 349 -34.21 -10.61 -9.92
C TYR A 349 -35.69 -10.32 -10.16
N GLU A 350 -36.00 -9.03 -10.25
CA GLU A 350 -37.33 -8.54 -10.61
C GLU A 350 -37.29 -7.92 -12.00
N LEU A 351 -38.07 -8.47 -12.95
CA LEU A 351 -38.27 -7.86 -14.26
C LEU A 351 -39.45 -6.90 -14.17
N ILE A 352 -39.16 -5.60 -14.13
CA ILE A 352 -40.18 -4.56 -14.21
C ILE A 352 -40.34 -4.18 -15.70
N PRO A 353 -41.51 -4.42 -16.33
CA PRO A 353 -41.76 -3.99 -17.70
C PRO A 353 -41.62 -2.47 -17.85
N GLY A 354 -40.94 -2.02 -18.90
CA GLY A 354 -40.90 -0.60 -19.25
C GLY A 354 -42.31 -0.09 -19.58
N ARG A 355 -42.69 1.05 -18.99
CA ARG A 355 -43.96 1.74 -19.32
C ARG A 355 -43.91 2.42 -20.68
#